data_AF-A0A2N6AP43-F1
#
_entry.id   AF-A0A2N6AP43-F1
#
_cell.length_a   1.000
_cell.length_b   1.000
_cell.length_c   1.000
_cell.angle_alpha   90.00
_cell.angle_beta   90.00
_cell.angle_gamma   90.00
#
_symmetry.space_group_name_H-M   'P 1'
#
loop_
_entity.id
_entity.type
_entity.pdbx_description
1 polymer ?
#
loop_
_entity_poly.entity_id
_entity_poly.type
_entity_poly.pdbx_seq_one_letter_code
_entity_poly.pdbx_strand_id
1 'polypeptide(L)'
;MAAPETNSSRAFRTLELKPRHDELIKPVELIDIVGASSLTLVARRLYNTLIGHAFGKEMGIEGQEWTIPLKELRGSHKSNERIEDSILALMKTVVTVRLKDGRTRRVQLLGGNDMGDPDRPHGTLTYSFDKKLVPLLRESTVFGKLELSVMKAFSTKYALALYEAISRRVRLEHVFSEVFTLEAFRELLGVPEGKLSTYGNLNQYAIKPALLEINAMASFELRILPIKKGRKVVAVRVGWSLKDVDGLKAAFAEVKRPRVGRKDRIKNKVEKVVP
;
A
#
# COMPACT_ATOMS: atom_id res chain seq x y z
N MET A 1 -20.14 -34.59 -34.11
CA MET A 1 -20.52 -34.05 -32.80
C MET A 1 -19.26 -33.41 -32.22
N ALA A 2 -19.08 -32.11 -32.44
CA ALA A 2 -17.89 -31.38 -32.00
C ALA A 2 -18.00 -31.10 -30.49
N ALA A 3 -16.93 -31.38 -29.75
CA ALA A 3 -16.85 -31.08 -28.33
C ALA A 3 -16.97 -29.56 -28.09
N PRO A 4 -17.64 -29.12 -27.01
CA PRO A 4 -17.78 -27.70 -26.72
C PRO A 4 -16.41 -27.13 -26.35
N GLU A 5 -16.01 -26.06 -27.05
CA GLU A 5 -14.85 -25.26 -26.70
C GLU A 5 -15.01 -24.76 -25.26
N THR A 6 -14.08 -25.17 -24.41
CA THR A 6 -13.94 -24.62 -23.06
C THR A 6 -13.63 -23.14 -23.18
N ASN A 7 -14.63 -22.32 -22.84
CA ASN A 7 -14.53 -20.87 -22.79
C ASN A 7 -13.38 -20.48 -21.84
N SER A 8 -12.20 -20.22 -22.42
CA SER A 8 -11.04 -19.71 -21.71
C SER A 8 -11.43 -18.38 -21.07
N SER A 9 -11.63 -18.39 -19.75
CA SER A 9 -11.98 -17.19 -18.99
C SER A 9 -10.93 -16.12 -19.27
N ARG A 10 -11.28 -15.10 -20.06
CA ARG A 10 -10.39 -13.99 -20.38
C ARG A 10 -9.97 -13.35 -19.05
N ALA A 11 -8.72 -13.56 -18.64
CA ALA A 11 -8.19 -12.92 -17.45
C ALA A 11 -8.17 -11.40 -17.71
N PHE A 12 -9.06 -10.67 -17.03
CA PHE A 12 -9.14 -9.22 -17.14
C PHE A 12 -7.80 -8.61 -16.73
N ARG A 13 -7.33 -7.63 -17.50
CA ARG A 13 -6.12 -6.87 -17.13
C ARG A 13 -6.46 -5.93 -15.99
N THR A 14 -5.51 -5.72 -15.07
CA THR A 14 -5.73 -4.84 -13.91
C THR A 14 -6.19 -3.44 -14.34
N LEU A 15 -5.57 -2.87 -15.38
CA LEU A 15 -5.88 -1.52 -15.88
C LEU A 15 -7.23 -1.39 -16.62
N GLU A 16 -7.92 -2.51 -16.88
CA GLU A 16 -9.27 -2.50 -17.48
C GLU A 16 -10.38 -2.41 -16.43
N LEU A 17 -10.02 -2.58 -15.15
CA LEU A 17 -10.97 -2.51 -14.05
C LEU A 17 -11.43 -1.08 -13.80
N LYS A 18 -12.60 -0.93 -13.19
CA LYS A 18 -13.11 0.37 -12.72
C LYS A 18 -13.14 0.36 -11.19
N PRO A 19 -12.39 1.26 -10.53
CA PRO A 19 -12.46 1.37 -9.08
C PRO A 19 -13.84 1.85 -8.65
N ARG A 20 -14.33 1.32 -7.53
CA ARG A 20 -15.54 1.84 -6.86
C ARG A 20 -15.25 3.17 -6.16
N HIS A 21 -16.29 3.83 -5.68
CA HIS A 21 -16.12 4.97 -4.77
C HIS A 21 -15.25 4.58 -3.57
N ASP A 22 -14.29 5.43 -3.22
CA ASP A 22 -13.30 5.21 -2.15
C ASP A 22 -12.37 4.00 -2.35
N GLU A 23 -12.30 3.44 -3.56
CA GLU A 23 -11.44 2.29 -3.89
C GLU A 23 -10.22 2.75 -4.72
N LEU A 24 -9.03 2.32 -4.32
CA LEU A 24 -7.81 2.34 -5.12
C LEU A 24 -7.49 0.92 -5.55
N ILE A 25 -7.50 0.69 -6.86
CA ILE A 25 -6.98 -0.56 -7.44
C ILE A 25 -5.50 -0.34 -7.72
N LYS A 26 -4.65 -1.21 -7.18
CA LYS A 26 -3.21 -1.10 -7.30
C LYS A 26 -2.62 -2.41 -7.83
N PRO A 27 -1.98 -2.42 -9.02
CA PRO A 27 -1.25 -3.57 -9.55
C PRO A 27 -0.24 -4.11 -8.52
N VAL A 28 -0.07 -5.44 -8.45
CA VAL A 28 0.83 -6.07 -7.47
C VAL A 28 2.27 -5.58 -7.61
N GLU A 29 2.68 -5.23 -8.83
CA GLU A 29 3.98 -4.66 -9.18
C GLU A 29 4.25 -3.32 -8.47
N LEU A 30 3.20 -2.63 -8.00
CA LEU A 30 3.28 -1.40 -7.22
C LEU A 30 3.08 -1.62 -5.70
N ILE A 31 2.63 -2.80 -5.29
CA ILE A 31 2.42 -3.18 -3.88
C ILE A 31 3.68 -3.87 -3.33
N ASP A 32 4.13 -4.93 -4.00
CA ASP A 32 5.25 -5.76 -3.58
C ASP A 32 6.57 -5.17 -4.14
N ILE A 33 6.87 -3.93 -3.75
CA ILE A 33 8.06 -3.19 -4.21
C ILE A 33 9.21 -3.26 -3.20
N VAL A 34 10.35 -3.77 -3.65
CA VAL A 34 11.61 -3.74 -2.91
C VAL A 34 12.33 -2.41 -3.16
N GLY A 35 12.82 -1.75 -2.11
CA GLY A 35 13.58 -0.49 -2.23
C GLY A 35 12.82 0.78 -1.81
N ALA A 36 11.54 0.67 -1.47
CA ALA A 36 10.71 1.81 -1.02
C ALA A 36 10.72 2.02 0.51
N SER A 37 11.70 1.48 1.22
CA SER A 37 11.75 1.47 2.70
C SER A 37 12.03 2.83 3.33
N SER A 38 12.70 3.72 2.60
CA SER A 38 13.01 5.09 3.03
C SER A 38 11.82 6.05 2.93
N LEU A 39 10.76 5.70 2.18
CA LEU A 39 9.63 6.59 1.99
C LEU A 39 8.89 6.89 3.30
N THR A 40 8.54 8.16 3.47
CA THR A 40 7.69 8.64 4.57
C THR A 40 6.23 8.25 4.34
N LEU A 41 5.41 8.32 5.39
CA LEU A 41 3.95 8.11 5.26
C LEU A 41 3.33 9.13 4.27
N VAL A 42 3.83 10.38 4.28
CA VAL A 42 3.34 11.45 3.40
C VAL A 42 3.68 11.13 1.95
N ALA A 43 4.93 10.76 1.66
CA ALA A 43 5.35 10.42 0.31
C ALA A 43 4.60 9.18 -0.24
N ARG A 44 4.40 8.14 0.59
CA ARG A 44 3.59 6.97 0.19
C ARG A 44 2.14 7.33 -0.11
N ARG A 45 1.53 8.22 0.68
CA ARG A 45 0.16 8.70 0.44
C ARG A 45 0.07 9.50 -0.85
N LEU A 46 1.01 10.42 -1.06
CA LEU A 46 1.09 11.19 -2.28
C LEU A 46 1.18 10.24 -3.48
N TYR A 47 2.08 9.24 -3.42
CA TYR A 47 2.21 8.24 -4.47
C TYR A 47 0.92 7.48 -4.74
N ASN A 48 0.21 7.05 -3.69
CA ASN A 48 -1.07 6.37 -3.84
C ASN A 48 -2.16 7.28 -4.41
N THR A 49 -2.15 8.59 -4.12
CA THR A 49 -3.02 9.57 -4.78
C THR A 49 -2.69 9.66 -6.27
N LEU A 50 -1.41 9.73 -6.64
CA LEU A 50 -0.98 9.77 -8.05
C LEU A 50 -1.38 8.49 -8.81
N ILE A 51 -1.22 7.32 -8.19
CA ILE A 51 -1.68 6.05 -8.79
C ILE A 51 -3.20 6.07 -8.96
N GLY A 52 -3.94 6.49 -7.94
CA GLY A 52 -5.41 6.52 -8.00
C GLY A 52 -5.93 7.48 -9.06
N HIS A 53 -5.30 8.65 -9.19
CA HIS A 53 -5.63 9.64 -10.21
C HIS A 53 -5.34 9.13 -11.64
N ALA A 54 -4.19 8.48 -11.82
CA ALA A 54 -3.80 7.96 -13.14
C ALA A 54 -4.48 6.63 -13.51
N PHE A 55 -5.16 5.97 -12.57
CA PHE A 55 -5.60 4.58 -12.74
C PHE A 55 -6.51 4.39 -13.94
N GLY A 56 -6.06 3.58 -14.91
CA GLY A 56 -6.81 3.23 -16.10
C GLY A 56 -5.90 2.76 -17.23
N LYS A 57 -6.49 2.53 -18.41
CA LYS A 57 -5.78 2.02 -19.60
C LYS A 57 -4.60 2.89 -20.01
N GLU A 58 -4.68 4.20 -19.75
CA GLU A 58 -3.64 5.18 -20.05
C GLU A 58 -2.33 4.91 -19.29
N MET A 59 -2.36 4.28 -18.10
CA MET A 59 -1.12 3.86 -17.41
C MET A 59 -0.33 2.83 -18.21
N GLY A 60 -0.98 2.17 -19.16
CA GLY A 60 -0.38 1.24 -20.11
C GLY A 60 0.19 1.92 -21.34
N ILE A 61 0.20 3.25 -21.47
CA ILE A 61 0.71 3.99 -22.64
C ILE A 61 2.07 4.60 -22.28
N GLU A 62 3.09 4.36 -23.11
CA GLU A 62 4.42 4.92 -22.88
C GLU A 62 4.40 6.42 -23.19
N GLY A 63 5.02 7.22 -22.32
CA GLY A 63 5.04 8.68 -22.46
C GLY A 63 3.75 9.38 -22.02
N GLN A 64 2.77 8.64 -21.49
CA GLN A 64 1.58 9.25 -20.92
C GLN A 64 1.92 10.13 -19.72
N GLU A 65 1.32 11.32 -19.71
CA GLU A 65 1.36 12.26 -18.60
C GLU A 65 -0.04 12.49 -18.03
N TRP A 66 -0.10 12.85 -16.75
CA TRP A 66 -1.33 13.22 -16.08
C TRP A 66 -1.15 14.54 -15.38
N THR A 67 -2.18 15.38 -15.42
CA THR A 67 -2.21 16.65 -14.69
C THR A 67 -3.21 16.55 -13.54
N ILE A 68 -2.74 16.74 -12.31
CA ILE A 68 -3.56 16.72 -11.09
C ILE A 68 -3.51 18.07 -10.36
N PRO A 69 -4.61 18.58 -9.80
CA PRO A 69 -4.57 19.73 -8.91
C PRO A 69 -3.76 19.46 -7.64
N LEU A 70 -2.83 20.36 -7.27
CA LEU A 70 -2.03 20.24 -6.04
C LEU A 70 -2.89 20.15 -4.77
N LYS A 71 -4.11 20.69 -4.79
CA LYS A 71 -5.07 20.57 -3.67
C LYS A 71 -5.47 19.11 -3.37
N GLU A 72 -5.36 18.21 -4.34
CA GLU A 72 -5.67 16.79 -4.15
C GLU A 72 -4.49 16.01 -3.55
N LEU A 73 -3.26 16.51 -3.79
CA LEU A 73 -2.04 16.00 -3.16
C LEU A 73 -1.85 16.54 -1.74
N ARG A 74 -2.46 17.68 -1.43
CA ARG A 74 -2.51 18.24 -0.08
C ARG A 74 -3.32 17.32 0.82
N GLY A 75 -2.62 16.71 1.78
CA GLY A 75 -3.26 16.05 2.93
C GLY A 75 -3.89 17.08 3.88
N SER A 76 -3.87 16.82 5.19
CA SER A 76 -4.40 17.73 6.22
C SER A 76 -3.57 19.01 6.44
N HIS A 77 -2.55 19.28 5.62
CA HIS A 77 -1.61 20.38 5.79
C HIS A 77 -1.70 21.38 4.63
N LYS A 78 -1.51 22.67 4.94
CA LYS A 78 -1.67 23.77 3.98
C LYS A 78 -0.41 24.10 3.15
N SER A 79 0.80 23.69 3.57
CA SER A 79 2.05 24.03 2.86
C SER A 79 2.37 23.07 1.72
N ASN A 80 2.75 23.63 0.56
CA ASN A 80 3.18 22.89 -0.63
C ASN A 80 4.62 22.38 -0.55
N GLU A 81 5.46 22.92 0.35
CA GLU A 81 6.87 22.53 0.51
C GLU A 81 7.03 21.02 0.76
N ARG A 82 6.12 20.46 1.57
CA ARG A 82 6.09 19.01 1.85
C ARG A 82 5.73 18.15 0.63
N ILE A 83 5.06 18.73 -0.37
CA ILE A 83 4.69 18.05 -1.62
C ILE A 83 5.94 17.89 -2.47
N GLU A 84 6.74 18.95 -2.60
CA GLU A 84 7.99 18.93 -3.35
C GLU A 84 8.98 17.94 -2.77
N ASP A 85 9.20 17.95 -1.45
CA ASP A 85 10.03 16.95 -0.76
C ASP A 85 9.57 15.51 -1.05
N SER A 86 8.26 15.31 -1.06
CA SER A 86 7.65 14.00 -1.32
C SER A 86 7.82 13.58 -2.78
N ILE A 87 7.66 14.49 -3.73
CA ILE A 87 7.91 14.26 -5.17
C ILE A 87 9.38 13.89 -5.37
N LEU A 88 10.32 14.66 -4.83
CA LEU A 88 11.75 14.39 -4.92
C LEU A 88 12.12 13.05 -4.29
N ALA A 89 11.51 12.70 -3.14
CA ALA A 89 11.71 11.40 -2.52
C ALA A 89 11.21 10.25 -3.42
N LEU A 90 10.08 10.41 -4.09
CA LEU A 90 9.54 9.41 -5.02
C LEU A 90 10.41 9.25 -6.28
N MET A 91 10.90 10.36 -6.85
CA MET A 91 11.82 10.33 -8.00
C MET A 91 13.16 9.64 -7.66
N LYS A 92 13.69 9.90 -6.46
CA LYS A 92 14.95 9.29 -5.97
C LYS A 92 14.78 7.82 -5.57
N THR A 93 13.54 7.35 -5.38
CA THR A 93 13.28 5.98 -4.93
C THR A 93 13.30 5.03 -6.13
N VAL A 94 14.35 4.23 -6.21
CA VAL A 94 14.46 3.12 -7.16
C VAL A 94 13.91 1.85 -6.51
N VAL A 95 12.96 1.22 -7.18
CA VAL A 95 12.40 -0.06 -6.75
C VAL A 95 12.76 -1.19 -7.69
N THR A 96 12.86 -2.40 -7.13
CA THR A 96 13.05 -3.62 -7.90
C THR A 96 11.73 -4.36 -8.01
N VAL A 97 11.26 -4.53 -9.24
CA VAL A 97 10.08 -5.34 -9.58
C VAL A 97 10.54 -6.69 -10.11
N ARG A 98 9.94 -7.77 -9.59
CA ARG A 98 10.20 -9.13 -10.07
C ARG A 98 9.15 -9.51 -11.12
N LEU A 99 9.63 -9.90 -12.30
CA LEU A 99 8.80 -10.29 -13.43
C LEU A 99 8.38 -11.75 -13.31
N LYS A 100 7.33 -12.14 -14.05
CA LYS A 100 6.79 -13.51 -14.05
C LYS A 100 7.82 -14.55 -14.51
N ASP A 101 8.75 -14.16 -15.38
CA ASP A 101 9.85 -15.00 -15.88
C ASP A 101 11.06 -15.07 -14.91
N GLY A 102 10.94 -14.49 -13.71
CA GLY A 102 11.99 -14.49 -12.70
C GLY A 102 13.04 -13.39 -12.86
N ARG A 103 13.05 -12.66 -13.98
CA ARG A 103 13.94 -11.50 -14.16
C ARG A 103 13.54 -10.37 -13.22
N THR A 104 14.49 -9.51 -12.90
CA THR A 104 14.25 -8.30 -12.11
C THR A 104 14.41 -7.05 -12.98
N ARG A 105 13.63 -6.02 -12.66
CA ARG A 105 13.72 -4.72 -13.31
C ARG A 105 13.77 -3.63 -12.25
N ARG A 106 14.71 -2.70 -12.40
CA ARG A 106 14.78 -1.50 -11.59
C ARG A 106 14.07 -0.35 -12.30
N VAL A 107 13.20 0.33 -11.57
CA VAL A 107 12.41 1.47 -12.05
C VAL A 107 12.33 2.52 -10.96
N GLN A 108 12.18 3.79 -11.33
CA GLN A 108 11.80 4.83 -10.39
C GLN A 108 10.29 4.76 -10.11
N LEU A 109 9.88 5.16 -8.90
CA LEU A 109 8.44 5.21 -8.57
C LEU A 109 7.71 6.33 -9.29
N LEU A 110 8.37 7.47 -9.47
CA LEU A 110 7.84 8.63 -10.18
C LEU A 110 8.83 9.06 -11.27
N GLY A 111 8.31 9.31 -12.47
CA GLY A 111 9.08 9.81 -13.60
C GLY A 111 9.24 11.33 -13.57
N GLY A 112 9.38 11.91 -14.77
CA GLY A 112 9.46 13.36 -14.94
C GLY A 112 8.18 14.06 -14.49
N ASN A 113 8.33 15.29 -13.99
CA ASN A 113 7.24 16.17 -13.61
C ASN A 113 7.64 17.64 -13.76
N ASP A 114 6.66 18.53 -13.78
CA ASP A 114 6.80 19.97 -14.00
C ASP A 114 6.85 20.80 -12.69
N MET A 115 7.00 20.19 -11.51
CA MET A 115 6.86 20.90 -10.23
C MET A 115 7.80 22.10 -10.08
N GLY A 116 9.03 21.98 -10.61
CA GLY A 116 10.07 23.02 -10.59
C GLY A 116 10.05 23.95 -11.81
N ASP A 117 9.11 23.78 -12.74
CA ASP A 117 8.99 24.63 -13.92
C ASP A 117 8.25 25.94 -13.56
N PRO A 118 8.87 27.13 -13.77
CA PRO A 118 8.23 28.41 -13.49
C PRO A 118 7.01 28.70 -14.40
N ASP A 119 6.95 28.10 -15.59
CA ASP A 119 5.87 28.29 -16.57
C ASP A 119 4.75 27.26 -16.38
N ARG A 120 4.86 26.36 -15.38
CA ARG A 120 3.83 25.39 -15.04
C ARG A 120 2.49 26.09 -14.76
N PRO A 121 1.36 25.57 -15.29
CA PRO A 121 0.03 26.06 -14.91
C PRO A 121 -0.15 26.12 -13.38
N HIS A 122 -0.66 27.23 -12.88
CA HIS A 122 -0.73 27.45 -11.44
C HIS A 122 -1.60 26.41 -10.73
N GLY A 123 -1.05 25.84 -9.65
CA GLY A 123 -1.81 24.99 -8.74
C GLY A 123 -2.00 23.54 -9.20
N THR A 124 -1.33 23.10 -10.27
CA THR A 124 -1.38 21.71 -10.78
C THR A 124 -0.03 21.00 -10.69
N LEU A 125 0.01 19.71 -11.00
CA LEU A 125 1.24 18.94 -11.20
C LEU A 125 1.02 18.07 -12.42
N THR A 126 1.85 18.21 -13.44
CA THR A 126 1.94 17.27 -14.54
C THR A 126 3.05 16.27 -14.23
N TYR A 127 2.74 14.98 -14.31
CA TYR A 127 3.67 13.91 -13.95
C TYR A 127 3.53 12.71 -14.87
N SER A 128 4.61 11.92 -14.94
CA SER A 128 4.65 10.63 -15.62
C SER A 128 5.13 9.53 -14.67
N PHE A 129 4.88 8.27 -15.03
CA PHE A 129 5.56 7.13 -14.43
C PHE A 129 6.79 6.74 -15.27
N ASP A 130 7.74 6.03 -14.66
CA ASP A 130 8.90 5.50 -15.39
C ASP A 130 8.45 4.64 -16.59
N LYS A 131 8.94 4.94 -17.79
CA LYS A 131 8.59 4.20 -19.00
C LYS A 131 8.83 2.69 -18.89
N LYS A 132 9.78 2.25 -18.07
CA LYS A 132 10.07 0.83 -17.84
C LYS A 132 9.03 0.14 -16.95
N LEU A 133 8.21 0.90 -16.24
CA LEU A 133 7.09 0.41 -15.44
C LEU A 133 5.85 0.15 -16.30
N VAL A 134 5.64 0.91 -17.37
CA VAL A 134 4.46 0.82 -18.27
C VAL A 134 4.20 -0.60 -18.78
N PRO A 135 5.19 -1.35 -19.34
CA PRO A 135 4.95 -2.73 -19.78
C PRO A 135 4.48 -3.65 -18.64
N LEU A 136 4.96 -3.41 -17.42
CA LEU A 136 4.63 -4.22 -16.24
C LEU A 136 3.17 -3.99 -15.84
N LEU A 137 2.74 -2.73 -15.83
CA LEU A 137 1.36 -2.37 -15.50
C LEU A 137 0.38 -2.85 -16.57
N ARG A 138 0.76 -2.72 -17.86
CA ARG A 138 -0.04 -3.17 -19.01
C ARG A 138 -0.34 -4.67 -18.95
N GLU A 139 0.62 -5.48 -18.52
CA GLU A 139 0.50 -6.93 -18.45
C GLU A 139 -0.04 -7.45 -17.11
N SER A 140 -0.19 -6.58 -16.10
CA SER A 140 -0.62 -6.95 -14.76
C SER A 140 -2.02 -7.56 -14.77
N THR A 141 -2.18 -8.67 -14.05
CA THR A 141 -3.44 -9.39 -13.85
C THR A 141 -3.76 -9.60 -12.37
N VAL A 142 -2.87 -9.19 -11.48
CA VAL A 142 -3.00 -9.35 -10.02
C VAL A 142 -2.94 -7.98 -9.38
N PHE A 143 -3.89 -7.71 -8.49
CA PHE A 143 -4.04 -6.38 -7.90
C PHE A 143 -4.57 -6.46 -6.46
N GLY A 144 -4.27 -5.43 -5.69
CA GLY A 144 -4.92 -5.16 -4.41
C GLY A 144 -6.04 -4.16 -4.58
N LYS A 145 -7.10 -4.33 -3.79
CA LYS A 145 -8.17 -3.33 -3.61
C LYS A 145 -7.99 -2.67 -2.26
N LEU A 146 -7.74 -1.36 -2.28
CA LEU A 146 -7.42 -0.58 -1.10
C LEU A 146 -8.51 0.46 -0.87
N GLU A 147 -8.92 0.66 0.38
CA GLU A 147 -9.90 1.67 0.76
C GLU A 147 -9.18 3.00 1.06
N LEU A 148 -9.44 4.03 0.24
CA LEU A 148 -8.74 5.32 0.33
C LEU A 148 -8.96 5.99 1.69
N SER A 149 -10.18 5.92 2.24
CA SER A 149 -10.50 6.44 3.57
C SER A 149 -9.70 5.75 4.69
N VAL A 150 -9.54 4.42 4.64
CA VAL A 150 -8.73 3.64 5.58
C VAL A 150 -7.25 4.03 5.47
N MET A 151 -6.72 4.12 4.25
CA MET A 151 -5.32 4.54 4.01
C MET A 151 -5.02 5.94 4.56
N LYS A 152 -5.96 6.88 4.39
CA LYS A 152 -5.88 8.24 4.94
C LYS A 152 -5.98 8.27 6.47
N ALA A 153 -6.71 7.32 7.06
CA ALA A 153 -6.90 7.25 8.51
C ALA A 153 -5.67 6.73 9.27
N PHE A 154 -4.77 5.98 8.63
CA PHE A 154 -3.55 5.50 9.28
C PHE A 154 -2.67 6.64 9.82
N SER A 155 -1.85 6.34 10.81
CA SER A 155 -0.95 7.30 11.47
C SER A 155 0.52 6.89 11.37
N THR A 156 0.78 5.62 11.05
CA THR A 156 2.12 5.07 10.89
C THR A 156 2.36 4.59 9.46
N LYS A 157 3.62 4.72 8.98
CA LYS A 157 4.01 4.15 7.68
C LYS A 157 3.91 2.62 7.66
N TYR A 158 4.12 1.98 8.81
CA TYR A 158 4.07 0.53 8.97
C TYR A 158 2.65 -0.01 8.84
N ALA A 159 1.64 0.68 9.39
CA ALA A 159 0.23 0.32 9.18
C ALA A 159 -0.14 0.38 7.70
N LEU A 160 0.23 1.45 7.00
CA LEU A 160 -0.04 1.59 5.57
C LEU A 160 0.63 0.48 4.76
N ALA A 161 1.92 0.23 4.97
CA ALA A 161 2.67 -0.79 4.24
C ALA A 161 2.10 -2.20 4.47
N LEU A 162 1.81 -2.55 5.73
CA LEU A 162 1.23 -3.85 6.08
C LEU A 162 -0.18 -4.01 5.51
N TYR A 163 -1.00 -2.95 5.57
CA TYR A 163 -2.34 -2.95 4.97
C TYR A 163 -2.28 -3.17 3.47
N GLU A 164 -1.40 -2.47 2.74
CA GLU A 164 -1.20 -2.63 1.30
C GLU A 164 -0.81 -4.09 0.96
N ALA A 165 0.18 -4.63 1.67
CA ALA A 165 0.68 -5.98 1.44
C ALA A 165 -0.37 -7.07 1.70
N ILE A 166 -1.21 -6.94 2.74
CA ILE A 166 -2.21 -7.97 3.07
C ILE A 166 -3.51 -7.80 2.29
N SER A 167 -3.86 -6.58 1.86
CA SER A 167 -5.10 -6.35 1.10
C SER A 167 -5.18 -7.12 -0.22
N ARG A 168 -4.04 -7.53 -0.80
CA ARG A 168 -4.01 -8.40 -1.99
C ARG A 168 -4.32 -9.87 -1.68
N ARG A 169 -4.20 -10.29 -0.42
CA ARG A 169 -4.29 -11.68 0.05
C ARG A 169 -5.60 -11.97 0.77
N VAL A 170 -6.19 -10.97 1.40
CA VAL A 170 -7.33 -11.13 2.31
C VAL A 170 -8.58 -11.72 1.65
N ARG A 171 -8.69 -11.63 0.32
CA ARG A 171 -9.81 -12.17 -0.46
C ARG A 171 -9.51 -13.51 -1.13
N LEU A 172 -8.36 -14.12 -0.85
CA LEU A 172 -8.04 -15.46 -1.34
C LEU A 172 -8.84 -16.49 -0.54
N GLU A 173 -9.58 -17.34 -1.25
CA GLU A 173 -10.23 -18.50 -0.67
C GLU A 173 -9.10 -19.51 -0.31
N HIS A 174 -9.06 -19.99 0.93
CA HIS A 174 -8.10 -20.97 1.47
C HIS A 174 -6.71 -20.48 1.94
N VAL A 175 -6.34 -19.21 1.74
CA VAL A 175 -5.09 -18.67 2.31
C VAL A 175 -5.40 -17.60 3.35
N PHE A 176 -5.17 -17.95 4.62
CA PHE A 176 -5.45 -17.09 5.79
C PHE A 176 -4.19 -16.78 6.62
N SER A 177 -3.02 -17.27 6.21
CA SER A 177 -1.76 -16.89 6.84
C SER A 177 -0.55 -17.06 5.92
N GLU A 178 0.52 -16.34 6.21
CA GLU A 178 1.82 -16.44 5.53
C GLU A 178 2.96 -16.28 6.55
N VAL A 179 4.07 -16.96 6.32
CA VAL A 179 5.27 -16.87 7.16
C VAL A 179 6.32 -16.05 6.43
N PHE A 180 6.85 -15.03 7.11
CA PHE A 180 7.94 -14.20 6.62
C PHE A 180 9.16 -14.35 7.52
N THR A 181 10.35 -14.44 6.93
CA THR A 181 11.59 -14.20 7.68
C THR A 181 11.58 -12.78 8.25
N LEU A 182 12.33 -12.52 9.32
CA LEU A 182 12.38 -11.17 9.88
C LEU A 182 12.94 -10.15 8.88
N GLU A 183 13.84 -10.58 8.00
CA GLU A 183 14.45 -9.75 6.97
C GLU A 183 13.39 -9.34 5.94
N ALA A 184 12.68 -10.31 5.37
CA ALA A 184 11.59 -10.06 4.42
C ALA A 184 10.46 -9.24 5.05
N PHE A 185 10.16 -9.46 6.32
CA PHE A 185 9.11 -8.71 7.01
C PHE A 185 9.50 -7.24 7.28
N ARG A 186 10.76 -6.97 7.63
CA ARG A 186 11.29 -5.60 7.74
C ARG A 186 11.24 -4.88 6.40
N GLU A 187 11.61 -5.57 5.33
CA GLU A 187 11.55 -5.04 3.98
C GLU A 187 10.11 -4.71 3.56
N LEU A 188 9.18 -5.63 3.76
CA LEU A 188 7.74 -5.44 3.51
C LEU A 188 7.18 -4.23 4.26
N LEU A 189 7.55 -4.08 5.53
CA LEU A 189 7.14 -2.92 6.34
C LEU A 189 7.85 -1.62 5.93
N GLY A 190 8.87 -1.67 5.07
CA GLY A 190 9.68 -0.51 4.72
C GLY A 190 10.49 0.00 5.92
N VAL A 191 11.11 -0.90 6.67
CA VAL A 191 12.08 -0.55 7.70
C VAL A 191 13.41 -0.20 7.02
N PRO A 192 14.00 0.98 7.29
CA PRO A 192 15.30 1.33 6.74
C PRO A 192 16.40 0.36 7.22
N GLU A 193 17.44 0.20 6.42
CA GLU A 193 18.58 -0.63 6.77
C GLU A 193 19.19 -0.23 8.12
N GLY A 194 19.58 -1.22 8.92
CA GLY A 194 20.12 -1.02 10.28
C GLY A 194 19.11 -0.56 11.34
N LYS A 195 17.85 -0.28 10.98
CA LYS A 195 16.79 0.08 11.95
C LYS A 195 15.96 -1.13 12.37
N LEU A 196 15.41 -1.07 13.59
CA LEU A 196 14.58 -2.13 14.18
C LEU A 196 15.18 -3.54 14.02
N SER A 197 16.50 -3.64 14.22
CA SER A 197 17.28 -4.86 14.01
C SER A 197 16.85 -5.99 14.95
N THR A 198 16.45 -5.68 16.19
CA THR A 198 15.91 -6.68 17.12
C THR A 198 14.41 -6.88 16.91
N TYR A 199 13.93 -8.10 17.12
CA TYR A 199 12.48 -8.38 17.11
C TYR A 199 11.73 -7.54 18.15
N GLY A 200 12.32 -7.29 19.33
CA GLY A 200 11.70 -6.45 20.36
C GLY A 200 11.40 -5.03 19.85
N ASN A 201 12.38 -4.38 19.22
CA ASN A 201 12.20 -3.05 18.64
C ASN A 201 11.22 -3.09 17.46
N LEU A 202 11.34 -4.08 16.57
CA LEU A 202 10.40 -4.26 15.46
C LEU A 202 8.96 -4.40 15.96
N ASN A 203 8.76 -5.23 16.98
CA ASN A 203 7.45 -5.50 17.56
C ASN A 203 6.86 -4.25 18.23
N GLN A 204 7.65 -3.54 19.01
CA GLN A 204 7.22 -2.36 19.77
C GLN A 204 6.90 -1.16 18.86
N TYR A 205 7.77 -0.88 17.88
CA TYR A 205 7.69 0.36 17.10
C TYR A 205 6.98 0.21 15.75
N ALA A 206 6.88 -1.01 15.20
CA ALA A 206 6.23 -1.25 13.91
C ALA A 206 5.02 -2.19 14.02
N ILE A 207 5.20 -3.40 14.54
CA ILE A 207 4.15 -4.44 14.49
C ILE A 207 2.94 -4.06 15.34
N LYS A 208 3.13 -3.81 16.64
CA LYS A 208 2.02 -3.47 17.55
C LYS A 208 1.27 -2.21 17.10
N PRO A 209 1.94 -1.09 16.77
CA PRO A 209 1.24 0.09 16.25
C PRO A 209 0.46 -0.20 14.96
N ALA A 210 1.04 -0.96 14.02
CA ALA A 210 0.37 -1.32 12.78
C ALA A 210 -0.88 -2.19 13.01
N LEU A 211 -0.77 -3.22 13.85
CA LEU A 211 -1.89 -4.09 14.20
C LEU A 211 -3.03 -3.33 14.87
N LEU A 212 -2.72 -2.45 15.82
CA LEU A 212 -3.73 -1.63 16.51
C LEU A 212 -4.54 -0.80 15.52
N GLU A 213 -3.86 -0.16 14.57
CA GLU A 213 -4.54 0.67 13.58
C GLU A 213 -5.34 -0.14 12.56
N ILE A 214 -4.76 -1.20 11.99
CA ILE A 214 -5.42 -2.03 10.97
C ILE A 214 -6.66 -2.71 11.57
N ASN A 215 -6.52 -3.36 12.72
CA ASN A 215 -7.64 -4.05 13.35
C ASN A 215 -8.75 -3.09 13.79
N ALA A 216 -8.46 -1.80 13.98
CA ALA A 216 -9.47 -0.81 14.30
C ALA A 216 -10.21 -0.27 13.06
N MET A 217 -9.56 -0.17 11.90
CA MET A 217 -10.04 0.64 10.78
C MET A 217 -10.26 -0.13 9.48
N ALA A 218 -9.56 -1.24 9.25
CA ALA A 218 -9.72 -2.04 8.04
C ALA A 218 -10.96 -2.96 8.12
N SER A 219 -11.41 -3.44 6.96
CA SER A 219 -12.47 -4.44 6.79
C SER A 219 -12.05 -5.86 7.21
N PHE A 220 -10.81 -6.04 7.64
CA PHE A 220 -10.24 -7.30 8.10
C PHE A 220 -9.42 -7.12 9.38
N GLU A 221 -9.06 -8.24 9.99
CA GLU A 221 -8.21 -8.30 11.17
C GLU A 221 -6.93 -9.05 10.87
N LEU A 222 -5.85 -8.65 11.53
CA LEU A 222 -4.53 -9.26 11.47
C LEU A 222 -4.10 -9.77 12.84
N ARG A 223 -3.39 -10.89 12.83
CA ARG A 223 -2.62 -11.41 13.97
C ARG A 223 -1.21 -11.71 13.51
N ILE A 224 -0.22 -11.33 14.33
CA ILE A 224 1.19 -11.60 14.03
C ILE A 224 1.81 -12.35 15.20
N LEU A 225 2.30 -13.55 14.93
CA LEU A 225 2.90 -14.43 15.93
C LEU A 225 4.39 -14.65 15.62
N PRO A 226 5.30 -14.48 16.61
CA PRO A 226 6.71 -14.78 16.40
C PRO A 226 6.96 -16.28 16.29
N ILE A 227 7.86 -16.66 15.38
CA ILE A 227 8.39 -18.02 15.25
C ILE A 227 9.82 -18.01 15.78
N LYS A 228 10.08 -18.85 16.78
CA LYS A 228 11.37 -18.93 17.47
C LYS A 228 12.19 -20.12 16.99
N LYS A 229 13.52 -19.94 16.94
CA LYS A 229 14.52 -21.01 16.89
C LYS A 229 15.41 -20.87 18.14
N GLY A 230 15.20 -21.75 19.12
CA GLY A 230 15.73 -21.56 20.47
C GLY A 230 15.19 -20.28 21.11
N ARG A 231 16.08 -19.41 21.60
CA ARG A 231 15.70 -18.12 22.22
C ARG A 231 15.48 -16.99 21.21
N LYS A 232 15.92 -17.14 19.96
CA LYS A 232 15.85 -16.09 18.94
C LYS A 232 14.56 -16.22 18.12
N VAL A 233 13.89 -15.10 17.86
CA VAL A 233 12.83 -15.03 16.85
C VAL A 233 13.49 -14.97 15.47
N VAL A 234 13.07 -15.83 14.56
CA VAL A 234 13.65 -15.96 13.19
C VAL A 234 12.66 -15.59 12.10
N ALA A 235 11.36 -15.67 12.40
CA ALA A 235 10.30 -15.39 11.46
C ALA A 235 9.05 -14.89 12.21
N VAL A 236 8.08 -14.39 11.45
CA VAL A 236 6.73 -14.08 11.92
C VAL A 236 5.69 -14.77 11.05
N ARG A 237 4.63 -15.26 11.67
CA ARG A 237 3.42 -15.72 10.98
C ARG A 237 2.39 -14.60 11.03
N VAL A 238 2.00 -14.12 9.86
CA VAL A 238 0.91 -13.14 9.71
C VAL A 238 -0.34 -13.91 9.34
N GLY A 239 -1.40 -13.82 10.15
CA GLY A 239 -2.71 -14.37 9.85
C GLY A 239 -3.73 -13.25 9.62
N TRP A 240 -4.72 -13.49 8.77
CA TRP A 240 -5.79 -12.54 8.47
C TRP A 240 -7.15 -13.22 8.38
N SER A 241 -8.20 -12.46 8.73
CA SER A 241 -9.60 -12.87 8.59
C SER A 241 -10.47 -11.66 8.29
N LEU A 242 -11.53 -11.85 7.50
CA LEU A 242 -12.54 -10.81 7.30
C LEU A 242 -13.30 -10.57 8.60
N LYS A 243 -13.72 -9.33 8.83
CA LYS A 243 -14.60 -8.99 9.95
C LYS A 243 -16.03 -9.45 9.66
N ASP A 244 -16.73 -9.79 10.72
CA ASP A 244 -18.17 -9.94 10.68
C ASP A 244 -18.87 -8.58 10.49
N VAL A 245 -20.21 -8.62 10.40
CA VAL A 245 -21.01 -7.42 10.12
C VAL A 245 -20.80 -6.33 11.19
N ASP A 246 -20.70 -6.70 12.47
CA ASP A 246 -20.55 -5.73 13.54
C ASP A 246 -19.12 -5.17 13.62
N GLY A 247 -18.11 -5.99 13.35
CA GLY A 247 -16.73 -5.55 13.18
C GLY A 247 -16.58 -4.58 12.00
N LEU A 248 -17.26 -4.84 10.87
CA LEU A 248 -17.29 -3.93 9.73
C LEU A 248 -17.94 -2.58 10.08
N LYS A 249 -19.09 -2.59 10.77
CA LYS A 249 -19.73 -1.35 11.25
C LYS A 249 -18.80 -0.58 12.20
N ALA A 250 -18.13 -1.27 13.12
CA ALA A 250 -17.21 -0.66 14.06
C ALA A 250 -15.98 -0.04 13.37
N ALA A 251 -15.43 -0.72 12.36
CA ALA A 251 -14.33 -0.22 11.56
C ALA A 251 -14.70 1.04 10.80
N PHE A 252 -15.84 1.00 10.10
CA PHE A 252 -16.38 2.15 9.37
C PHE A 252 -16.63 3.36 10.27
N ALA A 253 -17.21 3.13 11.45
CA ALA A 253 -17.42 4.18 12.44
C ALA A 253 -16.08 4.78 12.93
N GLU A 254 -15.03 3.98 13.13
CA GLU A 254 -13.74 4.49 13.59
C GLU A 254 -13.00 5.31 12.51
N VAL A 255 -13.10 4.90 11.24
CA VAL A 255 -12.55 5.66 10.10
C VAL A 255 -13.17 7.05 10.02
N LYS A 256 -14.49 7.16 10.21
CA LYS A 256 -15.22 8.43 10.17
C LYS A 256 -15.00 9.33 11.39
N ARG A 257 -14.55 8.79 12.52
CA ARG A 257 -14.34 9.56 13.75
C ARG A 257 -13.08 10.43 13.67
N PRO A 258 -13.06 11.56 14.39
CA PRO A 258 -11.85 12.37 14.54
C PRO A 258 -10.67 11.55 15.07
N ARG A 259 -9.48 11.89 14.58
CA ARG A 259 -8.22 11.25 15.00
C ARG A 259 -7.88 11.54 16.47
N VAL A 260 -8.38 12.63 17.03
CA VAL A 260 -8.20 12.99 18.45
C VAL A 260 -8.78 11.90 19.34
N GLY A 261 -8.00 11.43 20.31
CA GLY A 261 -8.38 10.33 21.22
C GLY A 261 -8.49 8.94 20.56
N ARG A 262 -8.18 8.79 19.27
CA ARG A 262 -8.25 7.49 18.58
C ARG A 262 -7.37 6.44 19.24
N LYS A 263 -6.14 6.82 19.58
CA LYS A 263 -5.17 5.91 20.20
C LYS A 263 -5.70 5.32 21.51
N ASP A 264 -6.34 6.14 22.32
CA ASP A 264 -6.88 5.72 23.63
C ASP A 264 -8.13 4.87 23.43
N ARG A 265 -9.04 5.24 22.52
CA ARG A 265 -10.21 4.43 22.17
C ARG A 265 -9.83 3.04 21.66
N ILE A 266 -8.85 2.96 20.76
CA ILE A 266 -8.40 1.69 20.19
C ILE A 266 -7.76 0.83 21.28
N LYS A 267 -6.88 1.40 22.10
CA LYS A 267 -6.25 0.66 23.21
C LYS A 267 -7.27 0.15 24.22
N ASN A 268 -8.20 0.99 24.66
CA ASN A 268 -9.26 0.61 25.60
C ASN A 268 -10.18 -0.49 25.03
N LYS A 269 -10.41 -0.51 23.71
CA LYS A 269 -11.13 -1.61 23.06
C LYS A 269 -10.33 -2.91 23.09
N VAL A 270 -9.03 -2.87 22.81
CA VAL A 270 -8.18 -4.07 22.84
C VAL A 270 -8.10 -4.67 24.24
N GLU A 271 -7.97 -3.83 25.28
CA GLU A 271 -7.96 -4.30 26.66
C GLU A 271 -9.28 -4.97 27.08
N LYS A 272 -10.42 -4.51 26.56
CA LYS A 272 -11.73 -5.13 26.83
C LYS A 272 -11.99 -6.43 26.06
N VAL A 273 -11.27 -6.69 24.96
CA VAL A 273 -11.46 -7.87 24.09
C VAL A 273 -10.54 -9.03 24.50
N VAL A 274 -9.69 -8.85 25.50
CA VAL A 274 -8.90 -9.94 26.12
C VAL A 274 -9.46 -10.31 27.50
N PRO A 275 -10.45 -11.23 27.57
CA PRO A 275 -10.61 -12.16 28.69
C PRO A 275 -9.69 -13.38 28.53
#